data_AF-A0A6P7RKH3-F1
#
_entry.id   AF-A0A6P7RKH3-F1
#
_cell.length_a   1.000
_cell.length_b   1.000
_cell.length_c   1.000
_cell.angle_alpha   90.00
_cell.angle_beta   90.00
_cell.angle_gamma   90.00
#
_symmetry.space_group_name_H-M   'P 1'
#
loop_
_entity.id
_entity.type
_entity.pdbx_description
1 polymer ?
#
loop_
_entity_poly.entity_id
_entity_poly.type
_entity_poly.pdbx_seq_one_letter_code
_entity_poly.pdbx_strand_id
1 'polypeptide(L)'
;MERPLTVLQVSLYHPTQGPVAFAQVPPQLQHDASRLLVGRGQNTHLQLQLPQLSRYHLSLEPYLEKGSSLLAFCLKVLTRKSCVWVNGLPLRYLEQVPLGTINRISFSGIQMLVRKEGGASLETFVCYFHLSPSPLIYRPKAQETDE
;
A
#
# COMPACT_ATOMS: atom_id res chain seq x y z
N MET A 1 11.31 -25.87 -12.69
CA MET A 1 10.66 -24.73 -13.36
C MET A 1 10.45 -23.65 -12.32
N GLU A 2 10.81 -22.40 -12.62
CA GLU A 2 10.59 -21.25 -11.74
C GLU A 2 9.08 -20.97 -11.66
N ARG A 3 8.52 -20.86 -10.44
CA ARG A 3 7.09 -20.56 -10.27
C ARG A 3 6.89 -19.06 -10.45
N PRO A 4 5.91 -18.60 -11.25
CA PRO A 4 5.66 -17.18 -11.43
C PRO A 4 5.34 -16.51 -10.09
N LEU A 5 5.96 -15.35 -9.83
CA LEU A 5 5.75 -14.58 -8.61
C LEU A 5 4.40 -13.87 -8.63
N THR A 6 3.77 -13.72 -7.47
CA THR A 6 2.68 -12.75 -7.32
C THR A 6 3.26 -11.33 -7.44
N VAL A 7 2.61 -10.45 -8.20
CA VAL A 7 3.08 -9.09 -8.47
C VAL A 7 2.15 -8.06 -7.82
N LEU A 8 2.72 -7.09 -7.12
CA LEU A 8 2.05 -5.89 -6.63
C LEU A 8 2.55 -4.68 -7.41
N GLN A 9 1.73 -4.15 -8.32
CA GLN A 9 1.97 -2.86 -8.97
C GLN A 9 1.50 -1.76 -8.02
N VAL A 10 2.42 -0.95 -7.50
CA VAL A 10 2.19 0.07 -6.49
C VAL A 10 2.42 1.46 -7.09
N SER A 11 1.35 2.19 -7.35
CA SER A 11 1.45 3.61 -7.70
C SER A 11 1.33 4.49 -6.48
N LEU A 12 2.20 5.50 -6.34
CA LEU A 12 2.22 6.46 -5.24
C LEU A 12 2.04 7.88 -5.76
N TYR A 13 1.27 8.69 -5.05
CA TYR A 13 1.08 10.10 -5.33
C TYR A 13 1.00 10.90 -4.03
N HIS A 14 1.63 12.08 -4.03
CA HIS A 14 1.44 13.09 -2.99
C HIS A 14 1.37 14.46 -3.67
N PRO A 15 0.36 15.30 -3.37
CA PRO A 15 0.08 16.51 -4.13
C PRO A 15 1.21 17.55 -4.12
N THR A 16 1.99 17.63 -3.03
CA THR A 16 2.98 18.70 -2.82
C THR A 16 4.38 18.22 -2.49
N GLN A 17 4.55 16.93 -2.21
CA GLN A 17 5.80 16.41 -1.63
C GLN A 17 6.30 15.16 -2.35
N GLY A 18 5.70 14.74 -3.47
CA GLY A 18 6.00 13.47 -4.14
C GLY A 18 7.50 13.15 -4.27
N PRO A 19 8.32 14.01 -4.91
CA PRO A 19 9.75 13.73 -5.09
C PRO A 19 10.52 13.54 -3.78
N VAL A 20 10.22 14.34 -2.75
CA VAL A 20 10.90 14.27 -1.46
C VAL A 20 10.37 13.10 -0.63
N ALA A 21 9.05 12.95 -0.56
CA ALA A 21 8.33 11.91 0.17
C ALA A 21 8.73 10.50 -0.26
N PHE A 22 9.02 10.34 -1.55
CA PHE A 22 9.27 9.04 -2.17
C PHE A 22 10.74 8.83 -2.56
N ALA A 23 11.65 9.70 -2.10
CA ALA A 23 13.07 9.64 -2.48
C ALA A 23 13.78 8.32 -2.15
N GLN A 24 13.27 7.54 -1.19
CA GLN A 24 13.81 6.24 -0.78
C GLN A 24 12.99 5.05 -1.29
N VAL A 25 12.02 5.28 -2.16
CA VAL A 25 11.21 4.21 -2.75
C VAL A 25 12.01 3.57 -3.89
N PRO A 26 12.38 2.27 -3.80
CA PRO A 26 13.06 1.60 -4.89
C PRO A 26 12.10 1.41 -6.06
N PRO A 27 12.58 1.26 -7.31
CA PRO A 27 11.71 0.96 -8.46
C PRO A 27 11.08 -0.43 -8.36
N GLN A 28 11.76 -1.38 -7.70
CA GLN A 28 11.31 -2.76 -7.52
C GLN A 28 11.79 -3.28 -6.16
N LEU A 29 11.01 -4.18 -5.57
CA LEU A 29 11.38 -4.93 -4.38
C LEU A 29 10.83 -6.35 -4.47
N GLN A 30 11.71 -7.35 -4.51
CA GLN A 30 11.33 -8.74 -4.27
C GLN A 30 11.35 -9.00 -2.77
N HIS A 31 10.30 -9.62 -2.25
CA HIS A 31 10.10 -9.85 -0.82
C HIS A 31 9.67 -11.29 -0.57
N ASP A 32 10.06 -11.84 0.58
CA ASP A 32 9.55 -13.13 1.03
C ASP A 32 8.06 -13.01 1.41
N ALA A 33 7.38 -14.13 1.62
CA ALA A 33 5.98 -14.15 2.05
C ALA A 33 5.80 -13.72 3.53
N SER A 34 6.58 -12.75 3.99
CA SER A 34 6.38 -12.03 5.25
C SER A 34 5.70 -10.67 5.02
N ARG A 35 5.34 -9.99 6.12
CA ARG A 35 4.70 -8.68 6.06
C ARG A 35 5.61 -7.62 5.43
N LEU A 36 5.10 -6.91 4.43
CA LEU A 36 5.74 -5.72 3.87
C LEU A 36 5.37 -4.50 4.71
N LEU A 37 6.36 -3.90 5.37
CA LEU A 37 6.18 -2.75 6.26
C LEU A 37 6.31 -1.41 5.51
N VAL A 38 5.35 -0.52 5.70
CA VAL A 38 5.33 0.84 5.15
C VAL A 38 5.35 1.87 6.29
N GLY A 39 6.21 2.86 6.21
CA GLY A 39 6.28 3.93 7.21
C GLY A 39 7.49 4.83 7.02
N ARG A 40 7.84 5.62 8.04
CA ARG A 40 9.06 6.48 8.01
C ARG A 40 10.26 5.88 8.75
N GLY A 41 10.08 4.74 9.43
CA GLY A 41 11.13 4.11 10.22
C GLY A 41 12.21 3.48 9.34
N GLN A 42 13.45 3.46 9.82
CA GLN A 42 14.58 2.84 9.10
C GLN A 42 14.40 1.33 8.88
N ASN A 43 13.60 0.66 9.72
CA ASN A 43 13.33 -0.77 9.61
C ASN A 43 12.06 -1.07 8.77
N THR A 44 11.65 -0.15 7.90
CA THR A 44 10.53 -0.39 6.96
C THR A 44 11.06 -0.73 5.58
N HIS A 45 10.33 -1.58 4.87
CA HIS A 45 10.69 -2.02 3.53
C HIS A 45 10.35 -0.95 2.49
N LEU A 46 9.23 -0.23 2.71
CA LEU A 46 8.86 0.95 1.96
C LEU A 46 8.94 2.18 2.87
N GLN A 47 10.11 2.83 2.87
CA GLN A 47 10.36 4.02 3.67
C GLN A 47 9.89 5.28 2.93
N LEU A 48 8.97 6.02 3.56
CA LEU A 48 8.40 7.26 3.05
C LEU A 48 8.84 8.44 3.93
N GLN A 49 9.35 9.50 3.31
CA GLN A 49 9.98 10.65 3.98
C GLN A 49 8.95 11.75 4.31
N LEU A 50 7.97 11.41 5.13
CA LEU A 50 6.88 12.31 5.55
C LEU A 50 6.82 12.40 7.09
N PRO A 51 6.97 13.61 7.68
CA PRO A 51 6.98 13.79 9.14
C PRO A 51 5.72 13.28 9.84
N GLN A 52 4.57 13.40 9.18
CA GLN A 52 3.27 12.97 9.70
C GLN A 52 3.11 11.44 9.79
N LEU A 53 3.98 10.67 9.13
CA LEU A 53 3.91 9.21 9.19
C LEU A 53 4.40 8.66 10.54
N SER A 54 3.87 7.49 10.87
CA SER A 54 4.35 6.68 11.99
C SER A 54 5.57 5.88 11.53
N ARG A 55 6.42 5.46 12.47
CA ARG A 55 7.59 4.61 12.14
C ARG A 55 7.16 3.36 11.38
N TYR A 56 6.10 2.72 11.86
CA TYR A 56 5.32 1.73 11.13
C TYR A 56 3.92 2.31 10.95
N HIS A 57 3.49 2.50 9.71
CA HIS A 57 2.20 3.14 9.41
C HIS A 57 1.14 2.11 9.01
N LEU A 58 1.50 1.19 8.12
CA LEU A 58 0.68 0.06 7.71
C LEU A 58 1.57 -1.10 7.24
N SER A 59 0.98 -2.28 7.09
CA SER A 59 1.60 -3.43 6.45
C SER A 59 0.72 -3.99 5.33
N LEU A 60 1.36 -4.58 4.31
CA LEU A 60 0.73 -5.52 3.40
C LEU A 60 1.15 -6.93 3.85
N GLU A 61 0.19 -7.75 4.26
CA GLU A 61 0.45 -9.06 4.87
C GLU A 61 -0.03 -10.16 3.91
N PRO A 62 0.88 -10.92 3.29
CA PRO A 62 0.51 -12.06 2.47
C PRO A 62 -0.11 -13.16 3.33
N TYR A 63 -1.09 -13.87 2.78
CA TYR A 63 -1.69 -15.04 3.40
C TYR A 63 -2.20 -16.02 2.34
N LEU A 64 -2.47 -17.26 2.73
CA LEU A 64 -3.03 -18.29 1.86
C LEU A 64 -4.49 -18.57 2.25
N GLU A 65 -5.40 -18.38 1.31
CA GLU A 65 -6.79 -18.78 1.47
C GLU A 65 -6.92 -20.31 1.38
N LYS A 66 -7.84 -20.89 2.16
CA LYS A 66 -8.10 -22.32 2.12
C LYS A 66 -8.51 -22.75 0.72
N GLY A 67 -7.74 -23.65 0.11
CA GLY A 67 -7.98 -24.13 -1.25
C GLY A 67 -7.45 -23.22 -2.36
N SER A 68 -6.82 -22.09 -2.04
CA SER A 68 -6.11 -21.25 -3.00
C SER A 68 -4.71 -21.81 -3.27
N SER A 69 -4.22 -21.60 -4.50
CA SER A 69 -2.84 -21.83 -4.92
C SER A 69 -2.06 -20.53 -5.15
N LEU A 70 -2.67 -19.38 -4.82
CA LEU A 70 -2.12 -18.05 -5.01
C LEU A 70 -2.05 -17.28 -3.69
N LEU A 71 -1.07 -16.39 -3.56
CA LEU A 71 -1.00 -15.46 -2.43
C LEU A 71 -2.17 -14.45 -2.46
N ALA A 72 -2.87 -14.39 -1.34
CA ALA A 72 -3.76 -13.29 -1.00
C ALA A 72 -3.02 -12.29 -0.11
N PHE A 73 -3.57 -11.10 0.06
CA PHE A 73 -2.96 -10.03 0.86
C PHE A 73 -4.03 -9.32 1.65
N CYS A 74 -3.73 -8.95 2.90
CA CYS A 74 -4.51 -7.99 3.64
C CYS A 74 -3.66 -6.74 3.89
N LEU A 75 -4.32 -5.59 4.04
CA LEU A 75 -3.70 -4.40 4.60
C LEU A 75 -4.03 -4.35 6.08
N LYS A 76 -3.03 -4.06 6.91
CA LYS A 76 -3.21 -3.85 8.35
C LYS A 76 -2.68 -2.50 8.77
N VAL A 77 -3.45 -1.79 9.60
CA VAL A 77 -3.07 -0.46 10.10
C VAL A 77 -2.18 -0.59 11.33
N LEU A 78 -1.02 0.06 11.31
CA LEU A 78 -0.06 0.04 12.42
C LEU A 78 0.10 1.41 13.09
N THR A 79 -0.47 2.46 12.50
CA THR A 79 -0.46 3.82 13.06
C THR A 79 -1.61 4.02 14.05
N ARG A 80 -1.35 4.78 15.13
CA ARG A 80 -2.39 5.35 16.01
C ARG A 80 -2.72 6.81 15.69
N LYS A 81 -1.95 7.44 14.79
CA LYS A 81 -1.98 8.89 14.54
C LYS A 81 -3.05 9.33 13.55
N SER A 82 -3.49 8.43 12.67
CA SER A 82 -4.36 8.77 11.54
C SER A 82 -5.13 7.54 11.07
N CYS A 83 -6.29 7.75 10.46
CA CYS A 83 -6.99 6.69 9.74
C CYS A 83 -6.26 6.37 8.42
N VAL A 84 -6.35 5.11 8.02
CA VAL A 84 -6.00 4.64 6.67
C VAL A 84 -7.30 4.31 5.97
N TRP A 85 -7.51 4.82 4.76
CA TRP A 85 -8.71 4.52 3.99
C TRP A 85 -8.39 3.50 2.92
N VAL A 86 -9.17 2.43 2.80
CA VAL A 86 -9.04 1.42 1.75
C VAL A 86 -10.37 1.31 1.02
N ASN A 87 -10.38 1.61 -0.28
CA ASN A 87 -11.57 1.62 -1.12
C ASN A 87 -12.74 2.45 -0.55
N GLY A 88 -12.42 3.55 0.14
CA GLY A 88 -13.40 4.42 0.78
C GLY A 88 -13.81 4.01 2.20
N LEU A 89 -13.34 2.87 2.71
CA LEU A 89 -13.59 2.42 4.08
C LEU A 89 -12.46 2.88 5.01
N PRO A 90 -12.75 3.57 6.12
CA PRO A 90 -11.74 3.96 7.08
C PRO A 90 -11.34 2.76 7.97
N LEU A 91 -10.05 2.61 8.19
CA LEU A 91 -9.45 1.64 9.09
C LEU A 91 -8.67 2.35 10.19
N ARG A 92 -8.82 1.86 11.42
CA ARG A 92 -8.16 2.32 12.65
C ARG A 92 -7.04 1.36 13.07
N TYR A 93 -6.32 1.73 14.13
CA TYR A 93 -5.19 0.96 14.64
C TYR A 93 -5.52 -0.54 14.83
N LEU A 94 -4.68 -1.40 14.25
CA LEU A 94 -4.79 -2.86 14.21
C LEU A 94 -5.97 -3.45 13.39
N GLU A 95 -6.84 -2.61 12.84
CA GLU A 95 -7.82 -3.10 11.87
C GLU A 95 -7.12 -3.56 10.59
N GLN A 96 -7.70 -4.57 9.96
CA GLN A 96 -7.19 -5.17 8.73
C GLN A 96 -8.32 -5.43 7.75
N VAL A 97 -8.01 -5.37 6.45
CA VAL A 97 -8.95 -5.66 5.38
C VAL A 97 -8.27 -6.48 4.28
N PRO A 98 -8.92 -7.52 3.72
CA PRO A 98 -8.40 -8.21 2.54
C PRO A 98 -8.31 -7.26 1.34
N LEU A 99 -7.29 -7.45 0.51
CA LEU A 99 -7.06 -6.69 -0.70
C LEU A 99 -7.56 -7.46 -1.92
N GLY A 100 -8.35 -6.78 -2.75
CA GLY A 100 -8.80 -7.30 -4.04
C GLY A 100 -7.75 -7.13 -5.13
N THR A 101 -8.16 -7.24 -6.40
CA THR A 101 -7.28 -7.03 -7.56
C THR A 101 -6.80 -5.58 -7.66
N ILE A 102 -7.64 -4.60 -7.30
CA ILE A 102 -7.33 -3.17 -7.34
C ILE A 102 -7.76 -2.54 -6.02
N ASN A 103 -6.84 -1.84 -5.35
CA ASN A 103 -7.09 -1.25 -4.04
C ASN A 103 -6.62 0.20 -4.01
N ARG A 104 -7.55 1.10 -3.69
CA ARG A 104 -7.30 2.54 -3.53
C ARG A 104 -7.09 2.84 -2.06
N ILE A 105 -5.88 3.20 -1.70
CA ILE A 105 -5.45 3.42 -0.32
C ILE A 105 -5.11 4.90 -0.16
N SER A 106 -5.58 5.54 0.92
CA SER A 106 -5.17 6.91 1.25
C SER A 106 -4.90 7.10 2.73
N PHE A 107 -3.80 7.79 3.05
CA PHE A 107 -3.35 8.05 4.41
C PHE A 107 -2.37 9.22 4.42
N SER A 108 -2.40 10.08 5.44
CA SER A 108 -1.38 11.13 5.63
C SER A 108 -1.10 12.02 4.41
N GLY A 109 -2.09 12.26 3.54
CA GLY A 109 -1.95 13.03 2.30
C GLY A 109 -1.46 12.21 1.08
N ILE A 110 -1.00 10.98 1.31
CA ILE A 110 -0.59 10.05 0.26
C ILE A 110 -1.82 9.37 -0.35
N GLN A 111 -1.80 9.23 -1.67
CA GLN A 111 -2.64 8.28 -2.40
C GLN A 111 -1.75 7.13 -2.88
N MET A 112 -2.24 5.90 -2.69
CA MET A 112 -1.56 4.68 -3.07
C MET A 112 -2.56 3.79 -3.82
N LEU A 113 -2.18 3.31 -5.00
CA LEU A 113 -2.94 2.35 -5.77
C LEU A 113 -2.16 1.05 -5.81
N VAL A 114 -2.76 -0.04 -5.33
CA VAL A 114 -2.15 -1.38 -5.41
C VAL A 114 -2.97 -2.21 -6.39
N ARG A 115 -2.34 -2.69 -7.46
CA ARG A 115 -2.90 -3.71 -8.34
C ARG A 115 -2.17 -5.03 -8.12
N LYS A 116 -2.93 -6.10 -7.90
CA LYS A 116 -2.41 -7.45 -7.66
C LYS A 116 -2.55 -8.29 -8.92
N GLU A 117 -1.47 -8.92 -9.35
CA GLU A 117 -1.46 -9.93 -10.41
C GLU A 117 -0.99 -11.26 -9.79
N GLY A 118 -1.77 -12.32 -9.94
CA GLY A 118 -1.52 -13.60 -9.27
C GLY A 118 -0.34 -14.36 -9.85
N GLY A 119 0.44 -15.03 -8.98
CA GLY A 119 1.48 -15.98 -9.36
C GLY A 119 1.48 -17.21 -8.45
N ALA A 120 1.98 -18.33 -8.97
CA ALA A 120 1.98 -19.63 -8.28
C ALA A 120 3.08 -19.78 -7.21
N SER A 121 4.02 -18.84 -7.10
CA SER A 121 4.95 -18.79 -5.97
C SER A 121 4.20 -18.38 -4.70
N LEU A 122 4.36 -19.19 -3.65
CA LEU A 122 3.84 -18.92 -2.32
C LEU A 122 4.92 -18.42 -1.35
N GLU A 123 6.18 -18.43 -1.77
CA GLU A 123 7.33 -18.13 -0.92
C GLU A 123 7.78 -16.68 -1.06
N THR A 124 7.53 -16.09 -2.22
CA THR A 124 8.01 -14.76 -2.59
C THR A 124 7.01 -14.05 -3.49
N PHE A 125 7.04 -12.72 -3.41
CA PHE A 125 6.31 -11.83 -4.30
C PHE A 125 7.19 -10.66 -4.70
N VAL A 126 6.75 -9.88 -5.68
CA VAL A 126 7.49 -8.71 -6.17
C VAL A 126 6.60 -7.49 -6.20
N CYS A 127 7.12 -6.36 -5.73
CA CYS A 127 6.52 -5.05 -5.86
C CYS A 127 7.22 -4.26 -6.95
N TYR A 128 6.45 -3.60 -7.81
CA TYR A 128 6.93 -2.56 -8.72
C TYR A 128 6.34 -1.23 -8.29
N PHE A 129 7.19 -0.22 -8.12
CA PHE A 129 6.77 1.09 -7.63
C PHE A 129 6.79 2.13 -8.75
N HIS A 130 5.70 2.88 -8.87
CA HIS A 130 5.53 3.94 -9.84
C HIS A 130 5.12 5.24 -9.14
N LEU A 131 5.88 6.32 -9.32
CA LEU A 131 5.50 7.63 -8.81
C LEU A 131 4.60 8.33 -9.83
N SER A 132 3.35 8.54 -9.47
CA SER A 132 2.36 9.18 -10.36
C SER A 132 2.53 10.70 -10.34
N PRO A 133 2.52 11.37 -11.51
CA PRO A 133 2.51 12.83 -11.58
C PRO A 133 1.14 13.44 -11.28
N SER A 134 0.07 12.63 -11.32
CA SER A 134 -1.31 13.06 -11.12
C SER A 134 -2.01 12.25 -10.02
N PRO A 135 -3.10 12.78 -9.42
CA PRO A 135 -3.91 12.04 -8.45
C PRO A 135 -4.34 10.66 -8.96
N LEU A 136 -4.29 9.67 -8.08
CA LEU A 136 -4.68 8.28 -8.32
C LEU A 136 -6.13 7.98 -7.90
N ILE A 137 -6.64 8.77 -6.96
CA ILE A 137 -7.97 8.61 -6.37
C ILE A 137 -8.71 9.92 -6.60
N TYR A 138 -9.72 9.86 -7.47
CA TYR A 138 -10.64 10.98 -7.66
C TYR A 138 -11.54 11.09 -6.43
N ARG A 139 -11.50 12.25 -5.77
CA ARG A 139 -12.54 12.68 -4.84
C ARG A 139 -13.31 13.79 -5.55
N PRO A 140 -14.61 13.62 -5.82
CA PRO A 140 -15.44 14.77 -6.15
C PRO A 140 -15.25 15.80 -5.04
N LYS A 141 -14.97 17.06 -5.39
CA LYS A 141 -15.08 18.13 -4.40
C LYS A 141 -16.50 18.06 -3.85
N ALA A 142 -16.66 17.95 -2.53
CA ALA A 142 -17.96 18.22 -1.94
C ALA A 142 -18.31 19.65 -2.37
N GLN A 143 -19.42 19.78 -3.08
CA GLN A 143 -20.04 21.08 -3.28
C GLN A 143 -20.54 21.46 -1.89
N GLU A 144 -19.81 22.34 -1.20
CA GLU A 144 -20.33 23.03 -0.03
C GLU A 144 -21.57 23.79 -0.51
N THR A 145 -22.74 23.20 -0.33
CA THR A 145 -23.99 23.95 -0.33
C THR A 145 -24.03 24.69 1.01
N ASP A 146 -23.64 25.96 0.96
CA ASP A 146 -24.09 26.95 1.95
C ASP A 146 -25.62 27.02 1.86
N GLU A 147 -26.31 26.51 2.87
CA GLU A 147 -27.66 26.95 3.25
C GLU A 147 -27.58 27.68 4.59
#